data_AF-A0A7S2Q7P1-F1
#
_entry.id   AF-A0A7S2Q7P1-F1
#
_cell.length_a   1.000
_cell.length_b   1.000
_cell.length_c   1.000
_cell.angle_alpha   90.00
_cell.angle_beta   90.00
_cell.angle_gamma   90.00
#
_symmetry.space_group_name_H-M   'P 1'
#
loop_
_entity.id
_entity.type
_entity.pdbx_description
1 polymer ?
#
loop_
_entity_poly.entity_id
_entity_poly.type
_entity_poly.pdbx_seq_one_letter_code
_entity_poly.pdbx_strand_id
1 'polypeptide(L)'
;GECGVPVHWRFPHPPPSGHGVFWYSFSYANMHIVQLSSEHDYTVGSAQYTWLDADLRGVDRTRFPWLVVTSHRPAYQSEDYSGDFHVAENMANHLDPLLLKHRVNLFLAGHYHSYERTCSVTGGLCDERKLAPVHICVGAAGAYLDDAGYLGEWWSMSRHQTFGFANVKVNGAKNLTVEFW
;
A
#
# COMPACT_ATOMS: atom_id res chain seq x y z
N GLY A 1 -17.50 -1.47 -17.76
CA GLY A 1 -17.30 -2.33 -18.95
C GLY A 1 -15.92 -2.25 -19.55
N GLU A 2 -14.97 -1.49 -18.99
CA GLU A 2 -13.62 -1.37 -19.57
C GLU A 2 -12.68 -2.53 -19.20
N CYS A 3 -12.92 -3.18 -18.05
CA CYS A 3 -12.31 -4.45 -17.64
C CYS A 3 -10.77 -4.49 -17.76
N GLY A 4 -10.09 -3.35 -17.52
CA GLY A 4 -8.63 -3.24 -17.60
C GLY A 4 -8.06 -3.19 -19.02
N VAL A 5 -8.88 -3.32 -20.07
CA VAL A 5 -8.42 -3.33 -21.46
C VAL A 5 -7.70 -2.02 -21.84
N PRO A 6 -8.24 -0.82 -21.57
CA PRO A 6 -7.53 0.42 -21.91
C PRO A 6 -6.21 0.57 -21.15
N VAL A 7 -6.17 0.16 -19.88
CA VAL A 7 -4.96 0.24 -19.04
C VAL A 7 -3.86 -0.64 -19.62
N HIS A 8 -4.20 -1.88 -20.00
CA HIS A 8 -3.27 -2.83 -20.59
C HIS A 8 -2.63 -2.32 -21.89
N TRP A 9 -3.40 -1.67 -22.76
CA TRP A 9 -2.92 -1.22 -24.07
C TRP A 9 -2.29 0.17 -24.06
N ARG A 10 -2.69 1.05 -23.13
CA ARG A 10 -2.25 2.45 -23.12
C ARG A 10 -0.94 2.67 -22.40
N PHE A 11 -0.65 1.88 -21.36
CA PHE A 11 0.55 2.06 -20.55
C PHE A 11 1.62 1.01 -20.90
N PRO A 12 2.91 1.39 -20.90
CA PRO A 12 3.99 0.43 -21.05
C PRO A 12 3.88 -0.67 -20.01
N HIS A 13 4.11 -1.92 -20.42
CA HIS A 13 4.12 -3.01 -19.45
C HIS A 13 5.25 -2.82 -18.44
N PRO A 14 4.97 -3.07 -17.15
CA PRO A 14 5.99 -3.07 -16.13
C PRO A 14 6.98 -4.23 -16.34
N PRO A 15 8.10 -4.25 -15.60
CA PRO A 15 9.01 -5.39 -15.62
C PRO A 15 8.25 -6.72 -15.41
N PRO A 16 8.68 -7.83 -16.05
CA PRO A 16 8.01 -9.12 -15.99
C PRO A 16 8.33 -9.83 -14.66
N SER A 17 7.97 -9.21 -13.55
CA SER A 17 8.17 -9.74 -12.20
C SER A 17 6.91 -10.40 -11.65
N GLY A 18 5.72 -10.07 -12.15
CA GLY A 18 4.43 -10.64 -11.73
C GLY A 18 3.47 -10.89 -12.90
N HIS A 19 2.21 -10.46 -12.78
CA HIS A 19 1.16 -10.67 -13.78
C HIS A 19 0.97 -9.43 -14.68
N GLY A 20 2.09 -8.88 -15.14
CA GLY A 20 2.13 -7.71 -16.01
C GLY A 20 1.55 -6.47 -15.34
N VAL A 21 0.63 -5.77 -16.01
CA VAL A 21 0.13 -4.45 -15.61
C VAL A 21 -0.67 -4.44 -14.30
N PHE A 22 -1.10 -5.60 -13.79
CA PHE A 22 -1.98 -5.65 -12.60
C PHE A 22 -1.21 -5.72 -11.28
N TRP A 23 -0.25 -6.65 -11.16
CA TRP A 23 0.66 -6.71 -10.02
C TRP A 23 2.05 -7.11 -10.46
N TYR A 24 3.04 -6.38 -9.94
CA TYR A 24 4.43 -6.45 -10.36
C TYR A 24 5.31 -5.76 -9.31
N SER A 25 6.61 -6.02 -9.38
CA SER A 25 7.63 -5.36 -8.58
C SER A 25 8.73 -4.77 -9.44
N PHE A 26 9.41 -3.75 -8.91
CA PHE A 26 10.61 -3.18 -9.48
C PHE A 26 11.47 -2.59 -8.37
N SER A 27 12.75 -2.37 -8.65
CA SER A 27 13.65 -1.74 -7.68
C SER A 27 14.15 -0.42 -8.23
N TYR A 28 14.15 0.61 -7.39
CA TYR A 28 14.60 1.96 -7.74
C TYR A 28 15.32 2.58 -6.55
N ALA A 29 16.50 3.17 -6.80
CA ALA A 29 17.41 3.61 -5.75
C ALA A 29 17.68 2.48 -4.72
N ASN A 30 17.35 2.70 -3.44
CA ASN A 30 17.49 1.73 -2.35
C ASN A 30 16.15 1.10 -1.92
N MET A 31 15.14 1.17 -2.79
CA MET A 31 13.81 0.63 -2.53
C MET A 31 13.51 -0.52 -3.47
N HIS A 32 12.85 -1.53 -2.94
CA HIS A 32 12.11 -2.51 -3.70
C HIS A 32 10.63 -2.19 -3.56
N ILE A 33 9.96 -1.96 -4.69
CA ILE A 33 8.60 -1.45 -4.77
C ILE A 33 7.72 -2.52 -5.42
N VAL A 34 6.61 -2.85 -4.77
CA VAL A 34 5.61 -3.79 -5.25
C VAL A 34 4.32 -3.05 -5.51
N GLN A 35 3.77 -3.14 -6.72
CA GLN A 35 2.39 -2.79 -7.01
C GLN A 35 1.51 -4.02 -6.87
N LEU A 36 0.51 -3.96 -5.99
CA LEU A 36 -0.57 -4.93 -5.86
C LEU A 36 -1.81 -4.47 -6.63
N SER A 37 -2.61 -5.44 -7.06
CA SER A 37 -3.95 -5.23 -7.54
C SER A 37 -4.96 -5.53 -6.44
N SER A 38 -5.65 -4.50 -5.97
CA SER A 38 -6.78 -4.63 -5.05
C SER A 38 -8.06 -5.15 -5.70
N GLU A 39 -8.09 -5.24 -7.04
CA GLU A 39 -9.25 -5.69 -7.82
C GLU A 39 -9.14 -7.17 -8.23
N HIS A 40 -8.08 -7.85 -7.79
CA HIS A 40 -7.86 -9.28 -7.96
C HIS A 40 -7.65 -9.94 -6.61
N ASP A 41 -7.81 -11.26 -6.57
CA ASP A 41 -7.70 -12.04 -5.34
C ASP A 41 -6.29 -11.90 -4.71
N TYR A 42 -6.25 -11.28 -3.53
CA TYR A 42 -5.05 -11.08 -2.70
C TYR A 42 -5.06 -11.97 -1.45
N THR A 43 -6.04 -12.87 -1.31
CA THR A 43 -6.20 -13.70 -0.12
C THR A 43 -5.09 -14.76 0.00
N VAL A 44 -4.91 -15.30 1.20
CA VAL A 44 -3.88 -16.30 1.49
C VAL A 44 -4.05 -17.50 0.56
N GLY A 45 -3.00 -17.83 -0.20
CA GLY A 45 -2.99 -18.93 -1.17
C GLY A 45 -3.38 -18.53 -2.59
N SER A 46 -3.82 -17.29 -2.83
CA SER A 46 -4.05 -16.79 -4.18
C SER A 46 -2.74 -16.72 -4.99
N ALA A 47 -2.86 -16.59 -6.32
CA ALA A 47 -1.71 -16.41 -7.19
C ALA A 47 -0.92 -15.14 -6.84
N GLN A 48 -1.61 -14.03 -6.56
CA GLN A 48 -1.00 -12.76 -6.19
C GLN A 48 -0.33 -12.85 -4.80
N TYR A 49 -0.95 -13.48 -3.81
CA TYR A 49 -0.38 -13.64 -2.47
C TYR A 49 0.88 -14.51 -2.49
N THR A 50 0.82 -15.65 -3.18
CA THR A 50 1.94 -16.59 -3.31
C THR A 50 3.11 -15.93 -4.04
N TRP A 51 2.80 -15.16 -5.08
CA TRP A 51 3.77 -14.36 -5.80
C TRP A 51 4.44 -13.30 -4.90
N LEU A 52 3.65 -12.53 -4.15
CA LEU A 52 4.15 -11.50 -3.25
C LEU A 52 5.12 -12.08 -2.20
N ASP A 53 4.79 -13.23 -1.61
CA ASP A 53 5.68 -13.91 -0.65
C ASP A 53 7.02 -14.32 -1.30
N ALA A 54 6.98 -14.82 -2.54
CA ALA A 54 8.17 -15.21 -3.27
C ALA A 54 9.04 -14.01 -3.66
N ASP A 55 8.43 -12.93 -4.13
CA ASP A 55 9.07 -11.69 -4.55
C ASP A 55 9.79 -11.02 -3.36
N LEU A 56 9.07 -10.75 -2.27
CA LEU A 56 9.64 -10.12 -1.06
C LEU A 56 10.75 -10.95 -0.42
N ARG A 57 10.63 -12.29 -0.44
CA ARG A 57 11.67 -13.20 0.04
C ARG A 57 12.94 -13.15 -0.81
N GLY A 58 12.81 -12.87 -2.12
CA GLY A 58 13.91 -12.82 -3.08
C GLY A 58 14.72 -11.52 -3.05
N VAL A 59 14.26 -10.50 -2.30
CA VAL A 59 14.91 -9.19 -2.29
C VAL A 59 16.27 -9.24 -1.59
N ASP A 60 17.31 -8.78 -2.29
CA ASP A 60 18.60 -8.49 -1.68
C ASP A 60 18.49 -7.23 -0.80
N ARG A 61 18.23 -7.44 0.49
CA ARG A 61 18.07 -6.38 1.49
C ARG A 61 19.33 -5.56 1.75
N THR A 62 20.50 -6.01 1.29
CA THR A 62 21.73 -5.21 1.38
C THR A 62 21.72 -4.07 0.37
N ARG A 63 21.10 -4.30 -0.80
CA ARG A 63 20.95 -3.30 -1.88
C ARG A 63 19.65 -2.51 -1.75
N PHE A 64 18.56 -3.20 -1.41
CA PHE A 64 17.22 -2.65 -1.28
C PHE A 64 16.67 -2.85 0.14
N PRO A 65 17.19 -2.10 1.13
CA PRO A 65 16.78 -2.23 2.53
C PRO A 65 15.29 -1.88 2.75
N TRP A 66 14.75 -0.97 1.92
CA TRP A 66 13.38 -0.47 2.03
C TRP A 66 12.42 -1.24 1.13
N LEU A 67 11.42 -1.88 1.73
CA LEU A 67 10.33 -2.53 1.00
C LEU A 67 9.10 -1.63 1.06
N VAL A 68 8.59 -1.27 -0.11
CA VAL A 68 7.40 -0.43 -0.27
C VAL A 68 6.37 -1.22 -1.04
N VAL A 69 5.18 -1.36 -0.47
CA VAL A 69 4.03 -1.95 -1.17
C VAL A 69 3.08 -0.81 -1.55
N THR A 70 2.55 -0.86 -2.77
CA THR A 70 1.56 0.08 -3.28
C THR A 70 0.32 -0.69 -3.72
N SER A 71 -0.85 -0.10 -3.52
CA SER A 71 -2.14 -0.66 -3.92
C SER A 71 -3.08 0.48 -4.32
N HIS A 72 -4.16 0.20 -5.04
CA HIS A 72 -5.21 1.19 -5.22
C HIS A 72 -6.02 1.33 -3.93
N ARG A 73 -6.68 0.26 -3.47
CA ARG A 73 -7.40 0.25 -2.19
C ARG A 73 -6.46 0.08 -1.00
N PRO A 74 -6.72 0.77 0.14
CA PRO A 74 -5.93 0.62 1.35
C PRO A 74 -6.33 -0.62 2.16
N ALA A 75 -5.37 -1.17 2.92
CA ALA A 75 -5.64 -2.15 3.97
C ALA A 75 -6.06 -1.50 5.31
N TYR A 76 -5.73 -0.22 5.50
CA TYR A 76 -6.08 0.56 6.68
C TYR A 76 -6.58 1.94 6.26
N GLN A 77 -7.79 2.25 6.66
CA GLN A 77 -8.50 3.50 6.39
C GLN A 77 -9.61 3.64 7.45
N SER A 78 -9.96 4.86 7.85
CA SER A 78 -11.00 5.06 8.85
C SER A 78 -12.16 5.95 8.40
N GLU A 79 -12.24 6.33 7.13
CA GLU A 79 -13.43 6.99 6.59
C GLU A 79 -14.65 6.08 6.69
N ASP A 80 -15.78 6.66 7.09
CA ASP A 80 -17.03 5.96 7.43
C ASP A 80 -17.83 5.58 6.17
N TYR A 81 -17.17 4.85 5.27
CA TYR A 81 -17.77 4.20 4.11
C TYR A 81 -17.83 2.69 4.36
N SER A 82 -18.90 2.22 4.99
CA SER A 82 -19.07 0.82 5.43
C SER A 82 -18.65 -0.26 4.44
N GLY A 83 -19.00 -0.11 3.15
CA GLY A 83 -18.63 -1.08 2.12
C GLY A 83 -17.12 -1.18 1.88
N ASP A 84 -16.44 -0.05 1.79
CA ASP A 84 -15.01 -0.01 1.57
C ASP A 84 -14.21 -0.29 2.86
N PHE A 85 -14.81 -0.05 4.04
CA PHE A 85 -14.25 -0.49 5.33
C PHE A 85 -14.11 -2.00 5.43
N HIS A 86 -15.12 -2.78 5.03
CA HIS A 86 -15.01 -4.23 5.02
C HIS A 86 -13.96 -4.75 4.03
N VAL A 87 -13.74 -4.05 2.91
CA VAL A 87 -12.66 -4.39 1.98
C VAL A 87 -11.30 -4.13 2.62
N ALA A 88 -11.12 -3.00 3.31
CA ALA A 88 -9.89 -2.68 4.03
C ALA A 88 -9.60 -3.72 5.13
N GLU A 89 -10.59 -4.06 5.96
CA GLU A 89 -10.46 -5.12 6.98
C GLU A 89 -10.07 -6.47 6.35
N ASN A 90 -10.69 -6.83 5.22
CA ASN A 90 -10.37 -8.07 4.51
C ASN A 90 -8.92 -8.05 4.01
N MET A 91 -8.46 -6.94 3.45
CA MET A 91 -7.09 -6.76 3.00
C MET A 91 -6.10 -6.87 4.17
N ALA A 92 -6.33 -6.16 5.28
CA ALA A 92 -5.48 -6.25 6.46
C ALA A 92 -5.38 -7.68 7.00
N ASN A 93 -6.52 -8.38 7.14
CA ASN A 93 -6.56 -9.75 7.66
C ASN A 93 -5.73 -10.75 6.84
N HIS A 94 -5.67 -10.57 5.52
CA HIS A 94 -4.87 -11.46 4.65
C HIS A 94 -3.43 -10.99 4.49
N LEU A 95 -3.18 -9.69 4.38
CA LEU A 95 -1.86 -9.16 4.01
C LEU A 95 -0.96 -8.92 5.23
N ASP A 96 -1.50 -8.53 6.38
CA ASP A 96 -0.71 -8.16 7.56
C ASP A 96 0.32 -9.21 7.97
N PRO A 97 -0.02 -10.52 8.07
CA PRO A 97 0.96 -11.53 8.44
C PRO A 97 2.13 -11.59 7.46
N LEU A 98 1.87 -11.40 6.17
CA LEU A 98 2.88 -11.44 5.12
C LEU A 98 3.74 -10.17 5.11
N LEU A 99 3.11 -9.00 5.23
CA LEU A 99 3.82 -7.71 5.28
C LEU A 99 4.73 -7.64 6.52
N LEU A 100 4.26 -8.12 7.67
CA LEU A 100 5.05 -8.21 8.89
C LEU A 100 6.19 -9.24 8.78
N LYS A 101 5.91 -10.43 8.21
CA LYS A 101 6.93 -11.48 7.98
C LYS A 101 8.14 -10.94 7.21
N HIS A 102 7.89 -10.13 6.18
CA HIS A 102 8.95 -9.55 5.34
C HIS A 102 9.47 -8.19 5.83
N ARG A 103 8.90 -7.66 6.92
CA ARG A 103 9.22 -6.33 7.45
C ARG A 103 9.10 -5.26 6.37
N VAL A 104 7.93 -5.22 5.74
CA VAL A 104 7.57 -4.14 4.81
C VAL A 104 7.54 -2.83 5.57
N ASN A 105 8.17 -1.79 5.01
CA ASN A 105 8.35 -0.52 5.70
C ASN A 105 7.15 0.41 5.52
N LEU A 106 6.61 0.43 4.31
CA LEU A 106 5.60 1.40 3.89
C LEU A 106 4.58 0.73 2.98
N PHE A 107 3.29 0.98 3.24
CA PHE A 107 2.19 0.64 2.35
C PHE A 107 1.52 1.93 1.88
N LEU A 108 1.56 2.22 0.57
CA LEU A 108 0.90 3.37 -0.03
C LEU A 108 -0.37 2.96 -0.74
N ALA A 109 -1.44 3.72 -0.54
CA ALA A 109 -2.72 3.49 -1.19
C ALA A 109 -3.34 4.78 -1.71
N GLY A 110 -4.37 4.64 -2.55
CA GLY A 110 -5.29 5.72 -2.92
C GLY A 110 -6.71 5.30 -2.59
N HIS A 111 -7.58 5.28 -3.60
CA HIS A 111 -9.00 4.96 -3.53
C HIS A 111 -9.83 6.00 -2.79
N TYR A 112 -9.52 6.28 -1.51
CA TYR A 112 -10.13 7.38 -0.77
C TYR A 112 -9.49 8.70 -1.19
N HIS A 113 -10.31 9.69 -1.47
CA HIS A 113 -9.89 11.01 -1.95
C HIS A 113 -9.52 11.92 -0.78
N SER A 114 -8.65 11.43 0.08
CA SER A 114 -8.12 12.10 1.26
C SER A 114 -6.65 11.72 1.49
N TYR A 115 -6.08 12.24 2.58
CA TYR A 115 -4.86 11.73 3.17
C TYR A 115 -5.15 11.12 4.52
N GLU A 116 -4.61 9.93 4.77
CA GLU A 116 -4.58 9.31 6.10
C GLU A 116 -3.24 8.59 6.31
N ARG A 117 -2.67 8.69 7.51
CA ARG A 117 -1.45 7.97 7.91
C ARG A 117 -1.64 7.26 9.23
N THR A 118 -1.21 6.00 9.28
CA THR A 118 -1.28 5.17 10.47
C THR A 118 -0.01 5.26 11.33
N CYS A 119 -0.05 4.64 12.50
CA CYS A 119 1.16 4.15 13.19
C CYS A 119 1.76 2.96 12.40
N SER A 120 2.88 2.39 12.86
CA SER A 120 3.24 1.03 12.43
C SER A 120 2.13 0.10 12.94
N VAL A 121 1.38 -0.55 12.05
CA VAL A 121 0.10 -1.20 12.40
C VAL A 121 0.02 -2.63 11.88
N THR A 122 -0.51 -3.54 12.69
CA THR A 122 -0.84 -4.91 12.31
C THR A 122 -1.97 -5.44 13.18
N GLY A 123 -2.93 -6.17 12.59
CA GLY A 123 -4.10 -6.70 13.30
C GLY A 123 -4.93 -5.62 14.00
N GLY A 124 -5.02 -4.41 13.43
CA GLY A 124 -5.77 -3.30 14.02
C GLY A 124 -5.09 -2.64 15.23
N LEU A 125 -3.83 -2.96 15.53
CA LEU A 125 -3.10 -2.45 16.69
C LEU A 125 -1.76 -1.84 16.26
N CYS A 126 -1.35 -0.76 16.95
CA CYS A 126 -0.02 -0.22 16.74
C CYS A 126 1.06 -1.21 17.22
N ASP A 127 1.98 -1.59 16.34
CA ASP A 127 3.14 -2.41 16.68
C ASP A 127 4.22 -1.53 17.30
N GLU A 128 4.34 -1.59 18.62
CA GLU A 128 5.34 -0.81 19.39
C GLU A 128 6.79 -1.11 18.98
N ARG A 129 7.05 -2.31 18.44
CA ARG A 129 8.37 -2.71 17.91
C ARG A 129 8.70 -2.04 16.58
N LYS A 130 7.70 -1.44 15.92
CA LYS A 130 7.81 -0.76 14.62
C LYS A 130 8.37 -1.65 13.51
N LEU A 131 7.93 -2.92 13.50
CA LEU A 131 8.29 -3.93 12.50
C LEU A 131 7.24 -4.07 11.42
N ALA A 132 5.98 -3.73 11.72
CA ALA A 132 4.90 -3.67 10.76
C ALA A 132 5.00 -2.41 9.86
N PRO A 133 4.45 -2.43 8.65
CA PRO A 133 4.41 -1.26 7.78
C PRO A 133 3.65 -0.09 8.43
N VAL A 134 4.07 1.12 8.08
CA VAL A 134 3.20 2.29 8.17
C VAL A 134 2.34 2.33 6.91
N HIS A 135 1.02 2.48 7.06
CA HIS A 135 0.09 2.65 5.95
C HIS A 135 -0.18 4.14 5.74
N ILE A 136 -0.18 4.57 4.48
CA ILE A 136 -0.55 5.92 4.07
C ILE A 136 -1.53 5.83 2.90
N CYS A 137 -2.74 6.34 3.11
CA CYS A 137 -3.65 6.69 2.03
C CYS A 137 -3.29 8.09 1.52
N VAL A 138 -3.11 8.22 0.20
CA VAL A 138 -2.78 9.47 -0.50
C VAL A 138 -3.56 9.52 -1.82
N GLY A 139 -4.89 9.38 -1.76
CA GLY A 139 -5.75 9.36 -2.94
C GLY A 139 -6.31 10.74 -3.34
N ALA A 140 -5.93 11.80 -2.64
CA ALA A 140 -6.42 13.16 -2.88
C ALA A 140 -5.71 13.93 -4.04
N ALA A 141 -5.37 13.25 -5.13
CA ALA A 141 -4.58 13.86 -6.21
C ALA A 141 -5.39 14.72 -7.22
N GLY A 142 -6.73 14.73 -7.14
CA GLY A 142 -7.56 15.58 -8.01
C GLY A 142 -9.01 15.15 -8.26
N ALA A 143 -9.41 13.93 -7.87
CA ALA A 143 -10.83 13.58 -7.78
C ALA A 143 -11.50 14.33 -6.62
N TYR A 144 -12.82 14.51 -6.64
CA TYR A 144 -13.54 15.21 -5.56
C TYR A 144 -13.18 14.63 -4.21
N LEU A 145 -12.80 15.50 -3.26
CA LEU A 145 -12.45 15.09 -1.92
C LEU A 145 -13.64 14.41 -1.25
N ASP A 146 -13.34 13.36 -0.49
CA ASP A 146 -14.35 12.67 0.31
C ASP A 146 -14.80 13.57 1.48
N ASP A 147 -16.09 13.46 1.82
CA ASP A 147 -16.75 14.26 2.85
C ASP A 147 -17.29 13.43 4.02
N ALA A 148 -17.02 12.13 4.03
CA ALA A 148 -17.39 11.23 5.13
C ALA A 148 -16.70 11.61 6.44
N GLY A 149 -17.37 11.25 7.54
CA GLY A 149 -16.75 11.25 8.86
C GLY A 149 -15.69 10.16 8.98
N TYR A 150 -15.02 10.12 10.13
CA TYR A 150 -14.03 9.08 10.43
C TYR A 150 -14.40 8.28 11.66
N LEU A 151 -14.14 6.98 11.60
CA LEU A 151 -14.18 6.04 12.70
C LEU A 151 -13.07 6.34 13.73
N GLY A 152 -13.34 5.98 14.98
CA GLY A 152 -12.49 6.23 16.15
C GLY A 152 -11.30 5.28 16.27
N GLU A 153 -10.53 5.13 15.20
CA GLU A 153 -9.44 4.16 15.10
C GLU A 153 -8.13 4.67 15.70
N TRP A 154 -7.63 4.00 16.74
CA TRP A 154 -6.44 4.45 17.49
C TRP A 154 -5.14 4.36 16.70
N TRP A 155 -5.12 3.52 15.66
CA TRP A 155 -3.97 3.38 14.78
C TRP A 155 -3.88 4.50 13.74
N SER A 156 -4.93 5.31 13.55
CA SER A 156 -4.90 6.47 12.68
C SER A 156 -4.26 7.67 13.38
N MET A 157 -3.16 8.16 12.81
CA MET A 157 -2.32 9.19 13.43
C MET A 157 -2.47 10.58 12.82
N SER A 158 -2.91 10.68 11.56
CA SER A 158 -3.05 11.95 10.84
C SER A 158 -4.04 11.79 9.70
N ARG A 159 -4.93 12.77 9.54
CA ARG A 159 -5.98 12.79 8.51
C ARG A 159 -6.10 14.20 7.94
N HIS A 160 -6.19 14.32 6.62
CA HIS A 160 -6.41 15.60 5.96
C HIS A 160 -7.38 15.45 4.77
N GLN A 161 -8.46 16.21 4.77
CA GLN A 161 -9.37 16.36 3.62
C GLN A 161 -8.90 17.54 2.77
N THR A 162 -7.79 17.35 2.06
CA THR A 162 -7.22 18.35 1.14
C THR A 162 -6.57 17.64 -0.04
N PHE A 163 -6.52 18.33 -1.18
CA PHE A 163 -5.71 17.87 -2.31
C PHE A 163 -4.23 17.84 -1.93
N GLY A 164 -3.53 16.85 -2.46
CA GLY A 164 -2.10 16.74 -2.28
C GLY A 164 -1.49 15.46 -2.84
N PHE A 165 -0.19 15.31 -2.63
CA PHE A 165 0.56 14.12 -3.04
C PHE A 165 1.69 13.81 -2.05
N ALA A 166 2.15 12.55 -2.06
CA ALA A 166 3.26 12.10 -1.25
C ALA A 166 4.59 12.18 -2.01
N ASN A 167 5.61 12.72 -1.36
CA ASN A 167 7.00 12.66 -1.82
C ASN A 167 7.80 11.71 -0.92
N VAL A 168 8.26 10.59 -1.48
CA VAL A 168 9.06 9.59 -0.78
C VAL A 168 10.54 9.82 -1.06
N LYS A 169 11.31 10.11 -0.02
CA LYS A 169 12.76 10.36 -0.08
C LYS A 169 13.51 9.24 0.62
N VAL A 170 14.57 8.74 -0.01
CA VAL A 170 15.42 7.67 0.54
C VAL A 170 16.88 8.10 0.56
N ASN A 171 17.57 7.81 1.67
CA ASN A 171 19.01 8.05 1.81
C ASN A 171 19.73 6.75 2.17
N GLY A 172 20.08 5.95 1.16
CA GLY A 172 20.72 4.66 1.35
C GLY A 172 19.90 3.76 2.28
N ALA A 173 20.58 3.10 3.23
CA ALA A 173 19.94 2.35 4.31
C ALA A 173 19.63 3.18 5.57
N LYS A 174 19.91 4.49 5.56
CA LYS A 174 19.86 5.32 6.78
C LYS A 174 18.43 5.74 7.14
N ASN A 175 17.69 6.24 6.16
CA ASN A 175 16.30 6.63 6.37
C ASN A 175 15.48 6.60 5.07
N LEU A 176 14.18 6.46 5.28
CA LEU A 176 13.12 6.70 4.32
C LEU A 176 12.16 7.71 4.97
N THR A 177 11.84 8.79 4.26
CA THR A 177 10.95 9.84 4.72
C THR A 177 9.81 10.01 3.72
N VAL A 178 8.60 10.24 4.21
CA VAL A 178 7.42 10.56 3.40
C VAL A 178 6.90 11.93 3.81
N GLU A 179 6.76 12.84 2.86
CA GLU A 179 6.18 14.17 3.05
C GLU A 179 4.89 14.27 2.23
N PHE A 180 3.83 14.83 2.83
CA PHE A 180 2.59 15.17 2.12
C PHE A 180 2.62 16.67 1.79
N TRP A 181 2.37 16.99 0.52
CA TRP A 181 2.39 18.35 -0.05
C TRP A 181 1.02 18.76 -0.53
#